data_AF-A0A651GT69-F1
#
_entry.id   AF-A0A651GT69-F1
#
_cell.length_a   1.000
_cell.length_b   1.000
_cell.length_c   1.000
_cell.angle_alpha   90.00
_cell.angle_beta   90.00
_cell.angle_gamma   90.00
#
_symmetry.space_group_name_H-M   'P 1'
#
loop_
_entity.id
_entity.type
_entity.pdbx_description
1 polymer ?
#
loop_
_entity_poly.entity_id
_entity_poly.type
_entity_poly.pdbx_seq_one_letter_code
_entity_poly.pdbx_strand_id
1 'polypeptide(L)'
;FVFAGDFLRELQSSIKCNSCGVTYTLHLADGSEKVFTNLDFTSGNVVVQSGVPYFLELYHGSGSKKHNIMINISQAVWYRFDIEKLDGQWNYDFHFYYG
;
A
#
# COMPACT_ATOMS: atom_id res chain seq x y z
N PHE A 1 -8.72 18.05 9.48
CA PHE A 1 -7.48 17.36 9.09
C PHE A 1 -7.86 16.11 8.32
N VAL A 2 -7.73 16.13 6.99
CA VAL A 2 -8.27 15.11 6.08
C VAL A 2 -7.19 14.15 5.57
N PHE A 3 -5.94 14.27 6.05
CA PHE A 3 -4.81 13.46 5.57
C PHE A 3 -5.05 11.94 5.70
N ALA A 4 -5.58 11.48 6.84
CA ALA A 4 -5.88 10.05 7.02
C ALA A 4 -6.98 9.56 6.06
N GLY A 5 -7.99 10.39 5.76
CA GLY A 5 -9.06 10.05 4.83
C GLY A 5 -8.58 10.03 3.37
N ASP A 6 -7.78 11.02 2.99
CA ASP A 6 -7.17 11.10 1.66
C ASP A 6 -6.18 9.95 1.45
N PHE A 7 -5.30 9.67 2.42
CA PHE A 7 -4.34 8.56 2.35
C PHE A 7 -5.05 7.22 2.07
N LEU A 8 -6.12 6.91 2.80
CA LEU A 8 -6.84 5.65 2.63
C LEU A 8 -7.60 5.59 1.32
N ARG A 9 -8.20 6.70 0.89
CA ARG A 9 -8.86 6.78 -0.41
C ARG A 9 -7.85 6.45 -1.50
N GLU A 10 -6.68 7.07 -1.47
CA GLU A 10 -5.68 6.84 -2.51
C GLU A 10 -5.03 5.46 -2.41
N LEU A 11 -4.86 4.92 -1.20
CA LEU A 11 -4.42 3.55 -1.00
C LEU A 11 -5.39 2.54 -1.64
N GLN A 12 -6.69 2.76 -1.51
CA GLN A 12 -7.71 1.95 -2.17
C GLN A 12 -7.74 2.17 -3.69
N SER A 13 -7.52 3.41 -4.16
CA SER A 13 -7.43 3.74 -5.59
C SER A 13 -6.24 3.04 -6.25
N SER A 14 -5.08 3.03 -5.60
CA SER A 14 -3.85 2.45 -6.15
C SER A 14 -3.98 0.94 -6.37
N ILE A 15 -4.63 0.22 -5.45
CA ILE A 15 -4.89 -1.22 -5.56
C ILE A 15 -5.76 -1.54 -6.78
N LYS A 16 -6.74 -0.67 -7.09
CA LYS A 16 -7.71 -0.89 -8.17
C LYS A 16 -7.19 -0.41 -9.53
N CYS A 17 -6.06 0.28 -9.56
CA CYS A 17 -5.54 0.90 -10.77
C CYS A 17 -4.51 0.01 -11.47
N ASN A 18 -4.99 -0.81 -12.42
CA ASN A 18 -4.13 -1.72 -13.20
C ASN A 18 -3.13 -1.00 -14.13
N SER A 19 -3.36 0.28 -14.43
CA SER A 19 -2.49 1.09 -15.30
C SER A 19 -1.62 2.09 -14.54
N CYS A 20 -1.62 2.05 -13.21
CA CYS A 20 -0.83 2.96 -12.38
C CYS A 20 0.51 2.33 -12.01
N GLY A 21 1.54 3.17 -11.83
CA GLY A 21 2.73 2.75 -11.10
C GLY A 21 2.40 2.82 -9.61
N VAL A 22 2.68 1.76 -8.86
CA VAL A 22 2.45 1.77 -7.41
C VAL A 22 3.67 1.19 -6.74
N THR A 23 4.18 1.90 -5.73
CA THR A 23 5.26 1.44 -4.86
C THR A 23 4.81 1.53 -3.41
N TYR A 24 5.07 0.47 -2.65
CA TYR A 24 4.89 0.37 -1.21
C TYR A 24 6.24 0.08 -0.57
N THR A 25 6.76 1.03 0.20
CA THR A 25 8.05 0.91 0.89
C THR A 25 7.82 0.81 2.39
N LEU A 26 8.31 -0.25 3.01
CA LEU A 26 8.28 -0.47 4.44
C LEU A 26 9.68 -0.21 4.99
N HIS A 27 9.79 0.81 5.84
CA HIS A 27 11.00 1.12 6.60
C HIS A 27 10.91 0.43 7.95
N LEU A 28 11.71 -0.62 8.15
CA LEU A 28 11.69 -1.45 9.34
C LEU A 28 12.56 -0.88 10.47
N ALA A 29 12.30 -1.31 11.70
CA ALA A 29 13.00 -0.83 12.89
C ALA A 29 14.51 -1.12 12.89
N ASP A 30 14.95 -2.13 12.13
CA ASP A 30 16.37 -2.45 11.95
C ASP A 30 17.05 -1.58 10.87
N GLY A 31 16.32 -0.63 10.29
CA GLY A 31 16.78 0.27 9.22
C GLY A 31 16.73 -0.36 7.83
N SER A 32 16.25 -1.61 7.69
CA SER A 32 16.07 -2.23 6.38
C SER A 32 14.78 -1.77 5.69
N GLU A 33 14.80 -1.82 4.37
CA GLU A 33 13.63 -1.51 3.54
C GLU A 33 13.07 -2.77 2.88
N LYS A 34 11.74 -2.87 2.81
CA LYS A 34 11.04 -3.82 1.92
C LYS A 34 10.18 -3.05 0.95
N VAL A 35 10.36 -3.34 -0.34
CA VAL A 35 9.67 -2.66 -1.42
C VAL A 35 8.76 -3.65 -2.14
N PHE A 36 7.51 -3.25 -2.37
CA PHE A 36 6.53 -3.96 -3.19
C PHE A 36 5.98 -3.02 -4.24
N THR A 37 5.67 -3.55 -5.41
CA THR A 37 5.15 -2.80 -6.54
C THR A 37 3.82 -3.38 -7.01
N ASN A 38 3.10 -2.68 -7.89
CA ASN A 38 1.92 -3.21 -8.57
C ASN A 38 2.16 -4.51 -9.36
N LEU A 39 3.41 -4.89 -9.61
CA LEU A 39 3.76 -6.16 -10.26
C LEU A 39 3.82 -7.33 -9.26
N ASP A 40 3.95 -7.04 -7.97
CA ASP A 40 4.08 -8.03 -6.91
C ASP A 40 2.73 -8.57 -6.43
N PHE A 41 1.60 -8.07 -6.95
CA PHE A 41 0.25 -8.54 -6.60
C PHE A 41 -0.73 -8.43 -7.76
N THR A 42 -1.78 -9.23 -7.69
CA THR A 42 -2.89 -9.26 -8.66
C THR A 42 -4.16 -8.58 -8.16
N SER A 43 -4.31 -8.47 -6.83
CA SER A 43 -5.41 -7.76 -6.19
C SER A 43 -5.01 -7.39 -4.77
N GLY A 44 -5.86 -6.62 -4.08
CA GLY A 44 -5.63 -6.27 -2.69
C GLY A 44 -6.87 -5.68 -2.04
N ASN A 45 -6.79 -5.46 -0.73
CA ASN A 45 -7.82 -4.78 0.02
C ASN A 45 -7.22 -4.09 1.28
N VAL A 46 -7.87 -3.01 1.71
CA VAL A 46 -7.62 -2.42 3.02
C VAL A 46 -8.57 -3.08 4.02
N VAL A 47 -8.01 -3.82 4.98
CA VAL A 47 -8.75 -4.43 6.08
C VAL A 47 -9.00 -3.36 7.14
N VAL A 48 -10.27 -3.16 7.50
CA VAL A 48 -10.70 -2.18 8.50
C VAL A 48 -11.24 -2.91 9.72
N GLN A 49 -10.77 -2.54 10.90
CA GLN A 49 -11.23 -3.05 12.19
C GLN A 49 -11.84 -1.90 13.00
N SER A 50 -13.10 -2.03 13.41
CA SER A 50 -13.83 -0.99 14.17
C SER A 50 -13.80 0.41 13.52
N GLY A 51 -13.84 0.46 12.18
CA GLY A 51 -13.77 1.72 11.42
C GLY A 51 -12.36 2.29 11.22
N VAL A 52 -11.33 1.61 11.74
CA VAL A 52 -9.92 2.02 11.61
C VAL A 52 -9.18 1.05 10.67
N PRO A 53 -8.45 1.52 9.66
CA PRO A 53 -7.60 0.68 8.83
C PRO A 53 -6.55 -0.04 9.66
N TYR A 54 -6.43 -1.34 9.44
CA TYR A 54 -5.58 -2.22 10.22
C TYR A 54 -4.47 -2.83 9.36
N PHE A 55 -4.82 -3.47 8.23
CA PHE A 55 -3.87 -4.01 7.27
C PHE A 55 -4.16 -3.55 5.84
N LEU A 56 -3.11 -3.36 5.06
CA LEU A 56 -3.19 -3.52 3.61
C LEU A 56 -2.80 -4.95 3.27
N GLU A 57 -3.72 -5.70 2.69
CA GLU A 57 -3.50 -7.06 2.21
C GLU A 57 -3.39 -7.04 0.69
N LEU A 58 -2.26 -7.49 0.16
CA LEU A 58 -2.02 -7.62 -1.27
C LEU A 58 -1.88 -9.11 -1.60
N TYR A 59 -2.59 -9.56 -2.63
CA TYR A 59 -2.67 -10.95 -3.03
C TYR A 59 -1.95 -11.17 -4.35
N HIS A 60 -1.00 -12.12 -4.38
CA HIS A 60 -0.34 -12.57 -5.60
C HIS A 60 -0.72 -14.02 -5.92
N GLY A 61 -1.29 -14.23 -7.11
CA GLY A 61 -1.48 -15.56 -7.71
C GLY A 61 -2.91 -15.86 -8.18
N SER A 62 -3.04 -16.97 -8.89
CA SER A 62 -4.31 -17.52 -9.38
C SER A 62 -4.44 -18.99 -8.98
N GLY A 63 -5.63 -19.42 -8.52
CA GLY A 63 -5.89 -20.83 -8.17
C GLY A 63 -5.45 -21.21 -6.75
N SER A 64 -4.70 -22.32 -6.61
CA SER A 64 -4.40 -22.99 -5.34
C SER A 64 -3.12 -22.52 -4.63
N LYS A 65 -2.26 -21.74 -5.28
CA LYS A 65 -1.13 -21.07 -4.63
C LYS A 65 -1.44 -19.58 -4.54
N LYS A 66 -1.48 -19.07 -3.31
CA LYS A 66 -1.72 -17.66 -2.99
C LYS A 66 -0.63 -17.21 -2.04
N HIS A 67 -0.02 -16.07 -2.33
CA HIS A 67 0.88 -15.38 -1.41
C HIS A 67 0.23 -14.06 -1.01
N ASN A 68 0.24 -13.78 0.29
CA ASN A 68 -0.30 -12.53 0.82
C ASN A 68 0.87 -11.69 1.34
N ILE A 69 0.95 -10.46 0.88
CA ILE A 69 1.77 -9.43 1.50
C ILE A 69 0.85 -8.67 2.44
N MET A 70 1.15 -8.69 3.73
CA MET A 70 0.38 -7.97 4.75
C MET A 70 1.22 -6.81 5.28
N ILE A 71 0.79 -5.59 5.00
CA ILE A 71 1.41 -4.36 5.49
C ILE A 71 0.56 -3.87 6.66
N ASN A 72 1.13 -3.86 7.86
CA ASN A 72 0.42 -3.35 9.03
C ASN A 72 0.33 -1.84 8.96
N ILE A 73 -0.87 -1.31 8.71
CA ILE A 73 -1.10 0.12 8.70
C ILE A 73 -1.07 0.59 10.15
N SER A 74 -1.88 0.01 11.04
CA SER A 74 -2.05 0.49 12.42
C SER A 74 -0.77 0.64 13.28
N GLN A 75 0.30 -0.09 12.94
CA GLN A 75 1.57 -0.06 13.69
C GLN A 75 2.62 0.90 13.10
N ALA A 76 2.39 1.46 11.92
CA ALA A 76 3.33 2.42 11.36
C ALA A 76 3.28 3.73 12.16
N VAL A 77 4.47 4.19 12.59
CA VAL A 77 4.66 5.40 13.40
C VAL A 77 4.59 6.67 12.55
N TRP A 78 4.84 6.53 11.25
CA TRP A 78 4.74 7.61 10.28
C TRP A 78 4.41 7.06 8.89
N TYR A 79 3.77 7.90 8.08
CA TYR A 79 3.43 7.61 6.70
C TYR A 79 3.82 8.78 5.83
N ARG A 80 4.32 8.46 4.65
CA ARG A 80 4.50 9.41 3.56
C ARG A 80 3.75 8.90 2.34
N PHE A 81 3.20 9.83 1.60
CA PHE A 81 2.44 9.53 0.41
C PHE A 81 2.66 10.62 -0.63
N ASP A 82 3.08 10.19 -1.82
CA ASP A 82 3.23 11.04 -2.99
C ASP A 82 2.38 10.50 -4.15
N ILE A 83 1.76 11.42 -4.89
CA ILE A 83 1.07 11.12 -6.15
C ILE A 83 1.61 12.05 -7.21
N GLU A 84 1.97 11.49 -8.35
CA GLU A 84 2.33 12.26 -9.52
C GLU A 84 1.77 11.63 -10.80
N LYS A 85 1.67 12.45 -11.85
CA LYS A 85 1.28 11.98 -13.17
C LYS A 85 2.47 12.16 -14.12
N LEU A 86 3.08 11.05 -14.53
CA LEU A 86 4.22 11.02 -15.46
C LEU A 86 3.77 10.37 -16.76
N ASP A 87 4.04 11.04 -17.90
CA ASP A 87 3.70 10.54 -19.25
C ASP A 87 2.25 10.03 -19.40
N GLY A 88 1.31 10.66 -18.71
CA GLY A 88 -0.11 10.28 -18.73
C GLY A 88 -0.52 9.20 -17.73
N GLN A 89 0.43 8.55 -17.06
CA GLN A 89 0.23 7.50 -16.05
C GLN A 89 0.32 8.08 -14.64
N TRP A 90 -0.62 7.70 -13.77
CA TRP A 90 -0.56 8.02 -12.35
C TRP A 90 0.43 7.10 -11.64
N ASN A 91 1.29 7.67 -10.80
CA ASN A 91 2.23 6.98 -9.94
C ASN A 91 1.94 7.30 -8.48
N TYR A 92 1.85 6.26 -7.67
CA TYR A 92 1.62 6.34 -6.23
C TYR A 92 2.84 5.79 -5.51
N ASP A 93 3.39 6.55 -4.57
CA ASP A 93 4.47 6.11 -3.72
C ASP A 93 4.05 6.21 -2.25
N PHE A 94 3.92 5.04 -1.60
CA PHE A 94 3.52 4.93 -0.21
C PHE A 94 4.70 4.45 0.62
N HIS A 95 5.01 5.19 1.68
CA HIS A 95 5.97 4.76 2.68
C HIS A 95 5.31 4.53 4.03
N PHE A 96 5.67 3.42 4.66
CA PHE A 96 5.26 3.02 6.00
C PHE A 96 6.51 2.91 6.88
N TYR A 97 6.57 3.67 7.96
CA TYR A 97 7.72 3.65 8.87
C TYR A 97 7.34 2.91 10.16
N TYR A 98 8.16 1.95 10.54
CA TYR A 98 8.01 1.16 11.76
C TYR A 98 9.14 1.48 12.73
N GLY A 99 8.82 1.54 14.02
CA GLY A 99 9.77 1.80 15.11
C GLY A 99 10.14 0.55 15.89
#